data_AF-A0A3E1Q824-F1
#
_entry.id   AF-A0A3E1Q824-F1
#
_cell.length_a   1.000
_cell.length_b   1.000
_cell.length_c   1.000
_cell.angle_alpha   90.00
_cell.angle_beta   90.00
_cell.angle_gamma   90.00
#
_symmetry.space_group_name_H-M   'P 1'
#
loop_
_entity.id
_entity.type
_entity.pdbx_description
1 polymer ?
#
loop_
_entity_poly.entity_id
_entity_poly.type
_entity_poly.pdbx_seq_one_letter_code
_entity_poly.pdbx_strand_id
1 'polypeptide(L)'
;MDSVFEYINQFPNLIGIFILMLSSFVIGYFSGWWLQKGKSRTFIKKLKGEVNAAKHQQKVNDIETIFTEIKPKIVEVVKQTQKEIINPEEVLKKARTSFVTYTKDKPKLDYETIGFAHSFERDDLTKIEGIGPYIEEKLNEIDIYTFEQISKLTSSDIRALTDIIDFFPGRIERDNWVGQAKSFIAY
;
A
#
# COMPACT_ATOMS: atom_id res chain seq x y z
N MET A 1 58.60 3.84 23.96
CA MET A 1 58.95 3.18 22.69
C MET A 1 58.89 1.67 22.85
N ASP A 2 59.38 1.13 23.97
CA ASP A 2 59.46 -0.33 24.19
C ASP A 2 58.11 -1.05 24.24
N SER A 3 57.07 -0.43 24.82
CA SER A 3 55.70 -0.99 24.88
C SER A 3 55.03 -1.14 23.51
N VAL A 4 55.39 -0.29 22.53
CA VAL A 4 54.84 -0.36 21.17
C VAL A 4 55.47 -1.53 20.41
N PHE A 5 56.78 -1.77 20.60
CA PHE A 5 57.46 -2.93 20.02
C PHE A 5 56.99 -4.26 20.64
N GLU A 6 56.70 -4.26 21.94
CA GLU A 6 56.12 -5.42 22.63
C GLU A 6 54.72 -5.76 22.10
N TYR A 7 53.89 -4.74 21.83
CA TYR A 7 52.61 -4.92 21.16
C TYR A 7 52.78 -5.45 19.73
N ILE A 8 53.70 -4.88 18.95
CA ILE A 8 54.06 -5.31 17.58
C ILE A 8 54.42 -6.80 17.53
N ASN A 9 55.16 -7.29 18.52
CA ASN A 9 55.56 -8.69 18.61
C ASN A 9 54.43 -9.63 19.09
N GLN A 10 53.37 -9.11 19.72
CA GLN A 10 52.20 -9.88 20.14
C GLN A 10 51.08 -9.93 19.08
N PHE A 11 51.13 -9.11 18.03
CA PHE A 11 50.13 -9.13 16.94
C PHE A 11 49.86 -10.52 16.34
N PRO A 12 50.87 -11.39 16.08
CA PRO A 12 50.59 -12.71 15.52
C PRO A 12 49.66 -13.56 16.42
N ASN A 13 49.80 -13.45 17.74
CA ASN A 13 48.94 -14.15 18.69
C ASN A 13 47.53 -13.56 18.73
N LEU A 14 47.42 -12.22 18.72
CA LEU A 14 46.13 -11.52 18.68
C LEU A 14 45.35 -11.81 17.39
N ILE A 15 46.05 -11.87 16.25
CA ILE A 15 45.47 -12.22 14.95
C ILE A 15 44.98 -13.68 14.97
N GLY A 16 45.73 -14.60 15.56
CA GLY A 16 45.30 -16.00 15.73
C GLY A 16 44.00 -16.12 16.53
N ILE A 17 43.90 -15.41 17.66
CA ILE A 17 42.69 -15.36 18.49
C ILE A 17 41.53 -14.72 17.72
N PHE A 18 41.78 -13.64 16.98
CA PHE A 18 40.77 -12.97 16.17
C PHE A 18 40.21 -13.87 15.07
N ILE A 19 41.06 -14.63 14.37
CA ILE A 19 40.61 -15.60 13.34
C ILE A 19 39.78 -16.73 13.98
N LEU A 20 40.16 -17.18 15.18
CA LEU A 20 39.40 -18.17 15.95
C LEU A 20 38.01 -17.64 16.36
N MET A 21 37.94 -16.41 16.85
CA MET A 21 36.67 -15.75 17.17
C MET A 21 35.81 -15.52 15.92
N LEU A 22 36.43 -15.10 14.81
CA LEU A 22 35.72 -14.85 13.55
C LEU A 22 35.14 -16.14 12.95
N SER A 23 35.89 -17.24 12.99
CA SER A 23 35.42 -18.53 12.45
C SER A 23 34.21 -19.07 13.23
N SER A 24 34.27 -19.06 14.57
CA SER A 24 33.15 -19.47 15.43
C SER A 24 31.92 -18.58 15.26
N PHE A 25 32.10 -17.27 15.09
CA PHE A 25 31.02 -16.33 14.79
C PHE A 25 30.35 -16.62 13.44
N VAL A 26 31.13 -16.84 12.38
CA VAL A 26 30.60 -17.15 11.03
C VAL A 26 29.84 -18.47 11.03
N ILE A 27 30.36 -19.49 11.72
CA ILE A 27 29.70 -20.80 11.86
C ILE A 27 28.38 -20.66 12.62
N GLY A 28 28.36 -19.89 13.71
CA GLY A 28 27.14 -19.58 14.46
C GLY A 28 26.10 -18.82 13.62
N TYR A 29 26.52 -17.80 12.88
CA TYR A 29 25.67 -17.00 12.01
C TYR A 29 25.04 -17.84 10.90
N PHE A 30 25.83 -18.65 10.19
CA PHE A 30 25.33 -19.55 9.15
C PHE A 30 24.41 -20.64 9.71
N SER A 31 24.74 -21.23 10.86
CA SER A 31 23.92 -22.25 11.54
C SER A 31 22.56 -21.70 11.96
N GLY A 32 22.53 -20.50 12.57
CA GLY A 32 21.29 -19.81 12.93
C GLY A 32 20.44 -19.45 11.71
N TRP A 33 21.06 -18.91 10.65
CA TRP A 33 20.38 -18.57 9.41
C TRP A 33 19.77 -19.79 8.71
N TRP A 34 20.47 -20.94 8.74
CA TRP A 34 19.98 -22.20 8.19
C TRP A 34 18.77 -22.74 8.95
N LEU A 35 18.79 -22.70 10.29
CA LEU A 35 17.69 -23.19 11.13
C LEU A 35 16.43 -22.32 11.02
N GLN A 36 16.57 -21.00 10.82
CA GLN A 36 15.42 -20.10 10.67
C GLN A 36 14.69 -20.27 9.33
N LYS A 37 15.42 -20.56 8.23
CA LYS A 37 14.84 -20.78 6.89
C LYS A 37 13.93 -22.02 6.79
N GLY A 38 14.00 -22.95 7.74
CA GLY A 38 13.20 -24.19 7.73
C GLY A 38 11.73 -23.99 8.12
N LYS A 39 11.43 -23.14 9.11
CA LYS A 39 10.08 -22.97 9.67
C LYS A 39 9.13 -22.18 8.77
N SER A 40 9.65 -21.17 8.05
CA SER A 40 8.81 -20.37 7.15
C SER A 40 8.31 -21.16 5.93
N ARG A 41 9.05 -22.19 5.52
CA ARG A 41 8.68 -23.02 4.36
C ARG A 41 7.46 -23.91 4.65
N THR A 42 7.32 -24.43 5.86
CA THR A 42 6.20 -25.32 6.22
C THR A 42 4.91 -24.53 6.39
N PHE A 43 4.98 -23.33 6.99
CA PHE A 43 3.84 -22.43 7.11
C PHE A 43 3.34 -21.94 5.74
N ILE A 44 4.25 -21.52 4.85
CA ILE A 44 3.90 -21.10 3.47
C ILE A 44 3.28 -22.27 2.67
N LYS A 45 3.78 -23.50 2.84
CA LYS A 45 3.19 -24.68 2.18
C LYS A 45 1.80 -25.02 2.72
N LYS A 46 1.57 -24.90 4.03
CA LYS A 46 0.23 -25.10 4.63
C LYS A 46 -0.75 -24.05 4.13
N LEU A 47 -0.39 -22.77 4.20
CA LEU A 47 -1.23 -21.67 3.70
C LEU A 47 -1.55 -21.82 2.21
N LYS A 48 -0.57 -22.19 1.38
CA LYS A 48 -0.79 -22.42 -0.06
C LYS A 48 -1.70 -23.64 -0.33
N GLY A 49 -1.62 -24.67 0.53
CA GLY A 49 -2.50 -25.83 0.49
C GLY A 49 -3.93 -25.49 0.90
N GLU A 50 -4.11 -24.74 1.99
CA GLU A 50 -5.42 -24.27 2.46
C GLU A 50 -6.10 -23.33 1.46
N VAL A 51 -5.35 -22.41 0.84
CA VAL A 51 -5.87 -21.54 -0.23
C VAL A 51 -6.30 -22.35 -1.45
N ASN A 52 -5.51 -23.34 -1.88
CA ASN A 52 -5.89 -24.20 -3.00
C ASN A 52 -7.09 -25.12 -2.67
N ALA A 53 -7.19 -25.62 -1.43
CA ALA A 53 -8.31 -26.41 -0.97
C ALA A 53 -9.61 -25.58 -0.82
N ALA A 54 -9.51 -24.35 -0.29
CA ALA A 54 -10.63 -23.40 -0.22
C ALA A 54 -11.11 -22.97 -1.61
N LYS A 55 -10.18 -22.78 -2.56
CA LYS A 55 -10.48 -22.52 -3.97
C LYS A 55 -11.21 -23.69 -4.65
N HIS A 56 -11.02 -24.92 -4.15
CA HIS A 56 -11.70 -26.12 -4.65
C HIS A 56 -13.04 -26.41 -3.95
N GLN A 57 -13.24 -25.94 -2.72
CA GLN A 57 -14.52 -26.02 -2.00
C GLN A 57 -15.53 -24.99 -2.49
N GLN A 58 -15.08 -23.88 -3.09
CA GLN A 58 -15.93 -22.95 -3.83
C GLN A 58 -16.22 -23.41 -5.28
N LYS A 59 -16.18 -24.73 -5.54
CA LYS A 59 -16.78 -25.33 -6.74
C LYS A 59 -18.06 -26.02 -6.29
N VAL A 60 -19.10 -25.20 -6.13
CA VAL A 60 -20.45 -25.62 -5.77
C VAL A 60 -20.97 -26.60 -6.83
N ASN A 61 -21.33 -27.82 -6.42
CA ASN A 61 -21.82 -28.89 -7.29
C ASN A 61 -23.32 -28.74 -7.67
N ASP A 62 -23.93 -27.56 -7.50
CA ASP A 62 -25.34 -27.30 -7.83
C ASP A 62 -25.55 -26.57 -9.17
N ILE A 63 -24.53 -26.54 -10.03
CA ILE A 63 -24.58 -25.77 -11.28
C ILE A 63 -25.35 -26.50 -12.38
N GLU A 64 -25.39 -27.83 -12.41
CA GLU A 64 -25.94 -28.55 -13.56
C GLU A 64 -27.48 -28.54 -13.62
N THR A 65 -28.17 -28.44 -12.48
CA THR A 65 -29.65 -28.40 -12.45
C THR A 65 -30.21 -26.99 -12.68
N ILE A 66 -29.44 -25.94 -12.39
CA ILE A 66 -29.87 -24.53 -12.53
C ILE A 66 -29.66 -24.01 -13.96
N PHE A 67 -28.66 -24.54 -14.69
CA PHE A 67 -28.29 -24.02 -16.01
C PHE A 67 -29.22 -24.45 -17.16
N THR A 68 -30.00 -25.51 -16.99
CA THR A 68 -30.92 -25.96 -18.04
C THR A 68 -32.15 -25.07 -18.15
N GLU A 69 -32.54 -24.37 -17.07
CA GLU A 69 -33.75 -23.53 -17.03
C GLU A 69 -33.46 -22.02 -17.21
N ILE A 70 -32.24 -21.55 -16.89
CA ILE A 70 -31.90 -20.11 -16.96
C ILE A 70 -31.39 -19.67 -18.35
N LYS A 71 -30.86 -20.59 -19.17
CA LYS A 71 -30.29 -20.24 -20.50
C LYS A 71 -31.26 -19.49 -21.44
N PRO A 72 -32.56 -19.80 -21.56
CA PRO A 72 -33.45 -19.07 -22.47
C PRO A 72 -33.82 -17.66 -21.95
N LYS A 73 -33.89 -17.46 -20.63
CA LYS A 73 -34.33 -16.19 -20.03
C LYS A 73 -33.28 -15.08 -20.15
N ILE A 74 -31.99 -15.43 -20.00
CA ILE A 74 -30.90 -14.47 -20.15
C ILE A 74 -30.79 -14.02 -21.62
N VAL A 75 -30.98 -14.90 -22.59
CA VAL A 75 -30.89 -14.56 -24.02
C VAL A 75 -32.02 -13.61 -24.46
N GLU A 76 -33.20 -13.74 -23.88
CA GLU A 76 -34.35 -12.86 -24.15
C GLU A 76 -34.20 -11.48 -23.51
N VAL A 77 -33.79 -11.42 -22.24
CA VAL A 77 -33.50 -10.16 -21.54
C VAL A 77 -32.33 -9.43 -22.20
N VAL A 78 -31.26 -10.14 -22.58
CA VAL A 78 -30.10 -9.56 -23.28
C VAL A 78 -30.46 -9.08 -24.70
N LYS A 79 -31.45 -9.70 -25.38
CA LYS A 79 -31.99 -9.19 -26.66
C LYS A 79 -32.90 -7.97 -26.48
N GLN A 80 -33.67 -7.91 -25.40
CA GLN A 80 -34.54 -6.77 -25.07
C GLN A 80 -33.70 -5.56 -24.65
N THR A 81 -32.72 -5.75 -23.77
CA THR A 81 -31.79 -4.70 -23.30
C THR A 81 -30.90 -4.17 -24.43
N GLN A 82 -30.45 -5.01 -25.37
CA GLN A 82 -29.67 -4.53 -26.52
C GLN A 82 -30.48 -3.74 -27.54
N LYS A 83 -31.80 -3.95 -27.66
CA LYS A 83 -32.64 -3.14 -28.56
C LYS A 83 -32.94 -1.73 -28.03
N GLU A 84 -32.93 -1.55 -26.71
CA GLU A 84 -33.12 -0.24 -26.06
C GLU A 84 -31.84 0.61 -25.96
N ILE A 85 -30.65 0.00 -26.08
CA ILE A 85 -29.35 0.69 -25.87
C ILE A 85 -28.79 1.36 -27.14
N ILE A 86 -29.39 1.19 -28.33
CA ILE A 86 -28.79 1.68 -29.60
C ILE A 86 -29.20 3.13 -29.89
N ASN A 87 -29.10 4.03 -28.90
CA ASN A 87 -28.84 5.44 -29.20
C ASN A 87 -27.48 5.85 -28.62
N PRO A 88 -26.39 5.69 -29.42
CA PRO A 88 -25.03 6.02 -28.99
C PRO A 88 -24.87 7.45 -28.47
N GLU A 89 -25.71 8.38 -28.91
CA GLU A 89 -25.65 9.77 -28.48
C GLU A 89 -26.06 9.95 -27.01
N GLU A 90 -27.03 9.17 -26.52
CA GLU A 90 -27.58 9.34 -25.17
C GLU A 90 -26.63 8.78 -24.10
N VAL A 91 -25.98 7.66 -24.39
CA VAL A 91 -24.90 7.10 -23.56
C VAL A 91 -23.71 8.06 -23.50
N LEU A 92 -23.33 8.64 -24.64
CA LEU A 92 -22.24 9.62 -24.70
C LEU A 92 -22.61 10.90 -23.95
N LYS A 93 -23.87 11.34 -24.02
CA LYS A 93 -24.37 12.52 -23.31
C LYS A 93 -24.42 12.30 -21.81
N LYS A 94 -24.85 11.11 -21.34
CA LYS A 94 -24.89 10.70 -19.93
C LYS A 94 -23.50 10.54 -19.35
N ALA A 95 -22.58 9.90 -20.08
CA ALA A 95 -21.18 9.83 -19.68
C ALA A 95 -20.56 11.24 -19.62
N ARG A 96 -20.77 12.07 -20.66
CA ARG A 96 -20.30 13.46 -20.66
C ARG A 96 -20.91 14.26 -19.50
N THR A 97 -22.19 14.08 -19.16
CA THR A 97 -22.79 14.76 -18.00
C THR A 97 -22.25 14.21 -16.68
N SER A 98 -22.06 12.91 -16.51
CA SER A 98 -21.46 12.37 -15.28
C SER A 98 -20.00 12.81 -15.11
N PHE A 99 -19.21 12.85 -16.18
CA PHE A 99 -17.85 13.37 -16.16
C PHE A 99 -17.81 14.88 -15.92
N VAL A 100 -18.67 15.67 -16.59
CA VAL A 100 -18.76 17.13 -16.39
C VAL A 100 -19.27 17.46 -14.98
N THR A 101 -20.27 16.74 -14.45
CA THR A 101 -20.75 16.90 -13.07
C THR A 101 -19.69 16.47 -12.05
N TYR A 102 -18.99 15.36 -12.27
CA TYR A 102 -17.84 14.95 -11.45
C TYR A 102 -16.72 16.00 -11.43
N THR A 103 -16.52 16.76 -12.51
CA THR A 103 -15.57 17.89 -12.53
C THR A 103 -16.11 19.20 -11.98
N LYS A 104 -17.43 19.36 -11.83
CA LYS A 104 -18.07 20.65 -11.49
C LYS A 104 -18.23 20.87 -9.98
N ASP A 105 -18.39 19.79 -9.22
CA ASP A 105 -18.64 19.81 -7.76
C ASP A 105 -17.56 19.05 -6.96
N LYS A 106 -16.30 19.01 -7.44
CA LYS A 106 -15.22 18.47 -6.60
C LYS A 106 -15.01 19.39 -5.41
N PRO A 107 -15.03 18.88 -4.16
CA PRO A 107 -14.66 19.69 -3.01
C PRO A 107 -13.23 20.20 -3.26
N LYS A 108 -13.04 21.52 -3.20
CA LYS A 108 -11.73 22.12 -3.43
C LYS A 108 -10.95 22.09 -2.13
N LEU A 109 -9.73 21.55 -2.16
CA LEU A 109 -8.78 21.67 -1.06
C LEU A 109 -8.40 23.14 -0.87
N ASP A 110 -8.42 23.60 0.38
CA ASP A 110 -8.05 24.96 0.71
C ASP A 110 -6.52 25.09 0.88
N TYR A 111 -5.83 25.25 -0.24
CA TYR A 111 -4.38 25.46 -0.30
C TYR A 111 -3.90 26.71 0.45
N GLU A 112 -4.78 27.68 0.74
CA GLU A 112 -4.41 28.85 1.55
C GLU A 112 -4.12 28.45 3.00
N THR A 113 -4.85 27.46 3.53
CA THR A 113 -4.68 26.97 4.89
C THR A 113 -3.60 25.89 5.00
N ILE A 114 -3.58 24.93 4.08
CA ILE A 114 -2.62 23.80 4.13
C ILE A 114 -1.21 24.19 3.63
N GLY A 115 -1.11 25.22 2.79
CA GLY A 115 0.13 25.68 2.19
C GLY A 115 0.48 25.02 0.86
N PHE A 116 1.45 25.61 0.19
CA PHE A 116 1.96 25.16 -1.11
C PHE A 116 3.34 24.54 -0.91
N ALA A 117 3.56 23.40 -1.56
CA ALA A 117 4.87 22.77 -1.66
C ALA A 117 5.11 22.34 -3.11
N HIS A 118 6.37 22.16 -3.45
CA HIS A 118 6.75 21.66 -4.77
C HIS A 118 7.29 20.24 -4.69
N SER A 119 7.28 19.53 -5.82
CA SER A 119 7.73 18.13 -5.89
C SER A 119 9.20 17.92 -5.50
N PHE A 120 10.04 18.96 -5.55
CA PHE A 120 11.44 18.88 -5.10
C PHE A 120 11.61 18.96 -3.57
N GLU A 121 10.59 19.41 -2.85
CA GLU A 121 10.55 19.52 -1.38
C GLU A 121 9.85 18.30 -0.75
N ARG A 122 9.56 17.27 -1.55
CA ARG A 122 8.71 16.16 -1.16
C ARG A 122 9.31 15.36 0.00
N ASP A 123 8.52 15.22 1.05
CA ASP A 123 8.78 14.33 2.17
C ASP A 123 8.41 12.88 1.84
N ASP A 124 8.93 11.94 2.62
CA ASP A 124 8.52 10.53 2.55
C ASP A 124 7.21 10.33 3.34
N LEU A 125 6.07 10.60 2.69
CA LEU A 125 4.74 10.55 3.32
C LEU A 125 4.37 9.14 3.78
N THR A 126 5.03 8.11 3.25
CA THR A 126 4.84 6.71 3.66
C THR A 126 5.26 6.42 5.10
N LYS A 127 5.99 7.36 5.75
CA LYS A 127 6.29 7.30 7.19
C LYS A 127 5.06 7.47 8.09
N ILE A 128 3.96 8.03 7.57
CA ILE A 128 2.70 8.14 8.29
C ILE A 128 1.95 6.81 8.16
N GLU A 129 1.57 6.20 9.29
CA GLU A 129 0.78 4.97 9.28
C GLU A 129 -0.56 5.19 8.55
N GLY A 130 -0.87 4.30 7.61
CA GLY A 130 -2.05 4.41 6.75
C GLY A 130 -1.78 5.04 5.39
N ILE A 131 -0.63 5.70 5.18
CA ILE A 131 -0.17 6.16 3.87
C ILE A 131 0.75 5.10 3.27
N GLY A 132 0.26 4.36 2.28
CA GLY A 132 1.08 3.48 1.45
C GLY A 132 1.59 4.17 0.19
N PRO A 133 2.45 3.51 -0.62
CA PRO A 133 3.00 4.10 -1.86
C PRO A 133 1.92 4.59 -2.83
N TYR A 134 0.80 3.87 -2.92
CA TYR A 134 -0.34 4.26 -3.76
C TYR A 134 -1.02 5.54 -3.27
N ILE A 135 -1.19 5.69 -1.95
CA ILE A 135 -1.82 6.87 -1.36
C ILE A 135 -0.88 8.07 -1.48
N GLU A 136 0.42 7.88 -1.24
CA GLU A 136 1.42 8.92 -1.48
C GLU A 136 1.40 9.40 -2.94
N GLU A 137 1.30 8.49 -3.91
CA GLU A 137 1.15 8.86 -5.33
C GLU A 137 -0.10 9.73 -5.56
N LYS A 138 -1.25 9.34 -4.97
CA LYS A 138 -2.49 10.13 -5.03
C LYS A 138 -2.42 11.49 -4.36
N LEU A 139 -1.70 11.61 -3.26
CA LEU A 139 -1.45 12.90 -2.60
C LEU A 139 -0.55 13.80 -3.45
N ASN A 140 0.48 13.22 -4.07
CA ASN A 140 1.38 13.96 -4.97
C ASN A 140 0.66 14.44 -6.24
N GLU A 141 -0.29 13.66 -6.79
CA GLU A 141 -1.13 14.07 -7.94
C GLU A 141 -1.95 15.35 -7.69
N ILE A 142 -2.19 15.69 -6.41
CA ILE A 142 -2.97 16.85 -5.98
C ILE A 142 -2.13 17.89 -5.22
N ASP A 143 -0.81 17.87 -5.46
CA ASP A 143 0.15 18.83 -4.90
C ASP A 143 0.29 18.83 -3.36
N ILE A 144 0.05 17.67 -2.73
CA ILE A 144 0.40 17.42 -1.32
C ILE A 144 1.68 16.59 -1.29
N TYR A 145 2.77 17.23 -0.90
CA TYR A 145 4.12 16.66 -0.95
C TYR A 145 4.79 16.58 0.43
N THR A 146 4.37 17.37 1.42
CA THR A 146 5.11 17.53 2.68
C THR A 146 4.30 17.15 3.92
N PHE A 147 5.02 16.82 5.00
CA PHE A 147 4.40 16.62 6.32
C PHE A 147 3.75 17.92 6.82
N GLU A 148 4.30 19.09 6.47
CA GLU A 148 3.73 20.38 6.84
C GLU A 148 2.30 20.55 6.33
N GLN A 149 2.04 20.23 5.06
CA GLN A 149 0.71 20.31 4.49
C GLN A 149 -0.28 19.37 5.20
N ILE A 150 0.11 18.12 5.42
CA ILE A 150 -0.74 17.13 6.12
C ILE A 150 -1.01 17.56 7.57
N SER A 151 -0.04 18.18 8.24
CA SER A 151 -0.18 18.64 9.63
C SER A 151 -1.19 19.78 9.83
N LYS A 152 -1.50 20.51 8.75
CA LYS A 152 -2.41 21.65 8.72
C LYS A 152 -3.82 21.30 8.24
N LEU A 153 -4.05 20.05 7.81
CA LEU A 153 -5.37 19.61 7.35
C LEU A 153 -6.45 19.83 8.43
N THR A 154 -7.49 20.55 8.06
CA THR A 154 -8.70 20.72 8.88
C THR A 154 -9.67 19.56 8.67
N SER A 155 -10.70 19.44 9.51
CA SER A 155 -11.73 18.41 9.31
C SER A 155 -12.50 18.55 8.00
N SER A 156 -12.61 19.76 7.44
CA SER A 156 -13.16 19.97 6.09
C SER A 156 -12.21 19.48 5.01
N ASP A 157 -10.91 19.77 5.14
CA ASP A 157 -9.90 19.33 4.19
C ASP A 157 -9.79 17.81 4.17
N ILE A 158 -9.87 17.15 5.33
CA ILE A 158 -9.84 15.69 5.41
C ILE A 158 -11.00 15.04 4.65
N ARG A 159 -12.20 15.62 4.74
CA ARG A 159 -13.37 15.14 3.97
C ARG A 159 -13.17 15.36 2.48
N ALA A 160 -12.77 16.57 2.09
CA ALA A 160 -12.48 16.90 0.70
C ALA A 160 -11.40 15.97 0.12
N LEU A 161 -10.30 15.78 0.86
CA LEU A 161 -9.18 14.93 0.52
C LEU A 161 -9.64 13.50 0.30
N THR A 162 -10.41 12.93 1.25
CA THR A 162 -10.97 11.59 1.16
C THR A 162 -11.73 11.37 -0.15
N ASP A 163 -12.58 12.32 -0.54
CA ASP A 163 -13.36 12.26 -1.78
C ASP A 163 -12.48 12.42 -3.02
N ILE A 164 -11.45 13.29 -2.97
CA ILE A 164 -10.55 13.57 -4.09
C ILE A 164 -9.66 12.37 -4.41
N ILE A 165 -9.13 11.68 -3.39
CA ILE A 165 -8.24 10.52 -3.57
C ILE A 165 -8.99 9.18 -3.56
N ASP A 166 -10.32 9.20 -3.65
CA ASP A 166 -11.20 8.02 -3.60
C ASP A 166 -10.86 7.07 -2.43
N PHE A 167 -10.55 7.62 -1.26
CA PHE A 167 -10.11 6.88 -0.09
C PHE A 167 -11.27 6.51 0.83
N PHE A 168 -11.08 5.51 1.69
CA PHE A 168 -12.12 5.09 2.61
C PHE A 168 -12.37 6.15 3.68
N PRO A 169 -13.63 6.58 3.88
CA PRO A 169 -13.96 7.61 4.86
C PRO A 169 -13.59 7.19 6.28
N GLY A 170 -13.12 8.15 7.09
CA GLY A 170 -12.75 7.95 8.48
C GLY A 170 -11.36 7.34 8.71
N ARG A 171 -10.66 6.92 7.64
CA ARG A 171 -9.32 6.33 7.77
C ARG A 171 -8.25 7.35 8.15
N ILE A 172 -8.31 8.55 7.57
CA ILE A 172 -7.34 9.63 7.81
C ILE A 172 -7.36 10.04 9.30
N GLU A 173 -8.55 10.10 9.89
CA GLU A 173 -8.75 10.43 11.30
C GLU A 173 -8.40 9.26 12.23
N ARG A 174 -8.84 8.04 11.90
CA ARG A 174 -8.55 6.83 12.68
C ARG A 174 -7.05 6.54 12.75
N ASP A 175 -6.36 6.75 11.63
CA ASP A 175 -4.92 6.56 11.53
C ASP A 175 -4.17 7.85 11.96
N ASN A 176 -4.87 8.90 12.40
CA ASN A 176 -4.30 10.14 12.95
C ASN A 176 -3.19 10.77 12.09
N TRP A 177 -3.43 10.90 10.78
CA TRP A 177 -2.41 11.42 9.85
C TRP A 177 -1.88 12.80 10.26
N VAL A 178 -2.79 13.69 10.66
CA VAL A 178 -2.45 15.05 11.09
C VAL A 178 -1.52 15.04 12.31
N GLY A 179 -1.81 14.20 13.32
CA GLY A 179 -0.98 14.09 14.51
C GLY A 179 0.39 13.49 14.22
N GLN A 180 0.46 12.46 13.36
CA GLN A 180 1.72 11.86 12.93
C GLN A 180 2.57 12.86 12.11
N ALA A 181 1.96 13.57 11.17
CA ALA A 181 2.64 14.59 10.39
C ALA A 181 3.29 15.67 11.26
N LYS A 182 2.60 16.14 12.31
CA LYS A 182 3.16 17.09 13.29
C LYS A 182 4.41 16.55 13.98
N SER A 183 4.48 15.25 14.24
CA SER A 183 5.65 14.64 14.89
C SER A 183 6.91 14.65 14.02
N PHE A 184 6.75 14.70 12.69
CA PHE A 184 7.87 14.75 11.75
C PHE A 184 8.38 16.16 11.48
N ILE A 185 7.60 17.21 11.78
CA ILE A 185 8.00 18.62 11.62
C ILE A 185 8.80 19.12 12.83
N ALA A 186 8.51 18.59 14.02
CA ALA A 186 9.05 19.09 15.29
C ALA A 186 10.49 18.65 15.60
N TYR A 187 11.28 18.27 14.59
CA TYR A 187 12.63 17.73 14.72
C TYR A 187 13.62 18.50 13.84
#